data_AF-A0A8R1EI41-F1
#
_entry.id   AF-A0A8R1EI41-F1
#
_cell.length_a   1.000
_cell.length_b   1.000
_cell.length_c   1.000
_cell.angle_alpha   90.00
_cell.angle_beta   90.00
_cell.angle_gamma   90.00
#
_symmetry.space_group_name_H-M   'P 1'
#
loop_
_entity.id
_entity.type
_entity.pdbx_description
1 polymer ?
#
loop_
_entity_poly.entity_id
_entity_poly.type
_entity_poly.pdbx_seq_one_letter_code
_entity_poly.pdbx_strand_id
1 'polypeptide(L)'
;MGCIRVEKITEYLCDPLRRCMKDEDPYVRKTAAVCVAKLHDMNPSLVKDQGFVELLNDLLSDANPMVVANAVAALTEMNEQKTVIEVNSQMVNKLLTALNECTEWGQVFILDALA
;
A
#
# COMPACT_ATOMS: atom_id res chain seq x y z
N MET A 1 7.72 3.78 11.39
CA MET A 1 7.39 4.16 12.77
C MET A 1 6.12 5.01 12.78
N GLY A 2 4.95 4.37 12.89
CA GLY A 2 3.64 5.03 13.05
C GLY A 2 2.88 4.43 14.23
N CYS A 3 3.60 4.06 15.30
CA CYS A 3 3.03 3.33 16.44
C CYS A 3 2.43 4.23 17.52
N ILE A 4 2.02 5.46 17.18
CA ILE A 4 1.40 6.39 18.12
C ILE A 4 -0.06 6.57 17.69
N ARG A 5 -0.97 5.91 18.42
CA ARG A 5 -2.42 6.01 18.22
C ARG A 5 -2.94 7.31 18.85
N VAL A 6 -2.73 8.43 18.17
CA VAL A 6 -3.29 9.73 18.58
C VAL A 6 -4.07 10.29 17.39
N GLU A 7 -5.39 10.36 17.51
CA GLU A 7 -6.30 10.81 16.45
C GLU A 7 -5.99 12.23 15.95
N LYS A 8 -5.42 13.09 16.81
CA LYS A 8 -4.96 14.43 16.39
C LYS A 8 -3.73 14.40 15.49
N ILE A 9 -2.90 13.35 15.53
CA ILE A 9 -1.68 13.25 14.72
C ILE A 9 -2.03 12.76 13.30
N THR A 10 -3.08 11.95 13.15
CA THR A 10 -3.48 11.40 11.86
C THR A 10 -3.85 12.49 10.85
N GLU A 11 -4.40 13.63 11.27
CA GLU A 11 -4.70 14.78 10.39
C GLU A 11 -3.42 15.46 9.87
N TYR A 12 -2.39 15.59 10.70
CA TYR A 12 -1.09 16.17 10.29
C TYR A 12 -0.21 15.16 9.54
N LEU A 13 -0.58 13.88 9.52
CA LEU A 13 0.19 12.83 8.87
C LEU A 13 -0.12 12.74 7.36
N CYS A 14 -1.29 13.19 6.91
CA CYS A 14 -1.73 13.00 5.52
C CYS A 14 -0.80 13.67 4.50
N ASP A 15 -0.47 14.94 4.70
CA ASP A 15 0.42 15.69 3.78
C ASP A 15 1.84 15.10 3.69
N PRO A 16 2.56 14.85 4.80
CA PRO A 16 3.89 14.25 4.72
C PRO A 16 3.82 12.82 4.17
N LEU A 17 2.80 12.03 4.51
CA LEU A 17 2.64 10.67 3.98
C LEU A 17 2.48 10.66 2.46
N ARG A 18 1.67 11.59 1.91
CA ARG A 18 1.50 11.73 0.47
C ARG A 18 2.81 12.10 -0.24
N ARG A 19 3.67 12.90 0.40
CA ARG A 19 5.02 13.19 -0.12
C ARG A 19 5.90 11.95 -0.10
N CYS A 20 5.89 11.19 1.01
CA CYS A 20 6.66 9.95 1.14
C CYS A 20 6.26 8.88 0.11
N MET A 21 4.99 8.83 -0.33
CA MET A 21 4.57 7.91 -1.39
C MET A 21 5.14 8.26 -2.77
N LYS A 22 5.63 9.49 -2.96
CA LYS A 22 6.25 9.97 -4.21
C LYS A 22 7.75 10.27 -4.05
N ASP A 23 8.34 9.77 -2.96
CA ASP A 23 9.76 9.99 -2.67
C ASP A 23 10.64 9.31 -3.71
N GLU A 24 11.85 9.82 -3.94
CA GLU A 24 12.80 9.22 -4.87
C GLU A 24 13.33 7.88 -4.34
N ASP A 25 13.42 7.74 -3.01
CA ASP A 25 13.94 6.56 -2.36
C ASP A 25 12.87 5.43 -2.26
N PRO A 26 13.12 4.23 -2.83
CA PRO A 26 12.19 3.11 -2.76
C PRO A 26 11.89 2.62 -1.34
N TYR A 27 12.84 2.77 -0.41
CA TYR A 27 12.63 2.43 1.01
C TYR A 27 11.62 3.37 1.66
N VAL A 28 11.62 4.65 1.30
CA VAL A 28 10.63 5.62 1.79
C VAL A 28 9.25 5.27 1.22
N ARG A 29 9.13 5.04 -0.09
CA ARG A 29 7.86 4.67 -0.74
C ARG A 29 7.26 3.38 -0.18
N LYS A 30 8.07 2.31 -0.04
CA LYS A 30 7.58 1.03 0.50
C LYS A 30 7.14 1.14 1.97
N THR A 31 7.80 2.01 2.74
CA THR A 31 7.43 2.25 4.15
C THR A 31 6.16 3.09 4.24
N ALA A 32 5.99 4.05 3.33
CA ALA A 32 4.77 4.83 3.21
C ALA A 32 3.56 3.94 2.89
N ALA A 33 3.70 2.99 1.96
CA ALA A 33 2.64 2.02 1.65
C ALA A 33 2.15 1.25 2.88
N VAL A 34 3.07 0.70 3.68
CA VAL A 34 2.74 0.01 4.94
C VAL A 34 2.12 0.97 5.96
N CYS A 35 2.51 2.24 5.97
CA CYS A 35 1.93 3.24 6.85
C CYS A 35 0.47 3.58 6.48
N VAL A 36 0.12 3.52 5.19
CA VAL A 36 -1.28 3.71 4.74
C VAL A 36 -2.18 2.58 5.26
N ALA A 37 -1.73 1.32 5.23
CA ALA A 37 -2.49 0.20 5.81
C ALA A 37 -2.76 0.42 7.31
N LYS A 38 -1.75 0.86 8.07
CA LYS A 38 -1.92 1.21 9.49
C LYS A 38 -2.85 2.42 9.70
N LEU A 39 -2.80 3.40 8.81
CA LEU A 39 -3.72 4.53 8.86
C LEU A 39 -5.16 4.08 8.58
N HIS A 40 -5.34 3.11 7.70
CA HIS A 40 -6.64 2.51 7.41
C HIS A 40 -7.19 1.77 8.64
N ASP A 41 -6.37 1.00 9.36
CA ASP A 41 -6.77 0.35 10.62
C ASP A 41 -7.28 1.35 11.67
N MET A 42 -6.68 2.54 11.73
CA MET A 42 -7.07 3.60 12.67
C MET A 42 -8.29 4.42 12.20
N ASN A 43 -8.32 4.82 10.92
CA ASN A 43 -9.39 5.65 10.36
C ASN A 43 -9.60 5.35 8.86
N PRO A 44 -10.45 4.36 8.53
CA PRO A 44 -10.71 3.97 7.13
C PRO A 44 -11.32 5.09 6.28
N SER A 45 -12.17 5.93 6.89
CA SER A 45 -12.82 7.07 6.25
C SER A 45 -11.79 8.08 5.74
N LEU A 46 -10.84 8.46 6.60
CA LEU A 46 -9.77 9.40 6.24
C LEU A 46 -8.94 8.90 5.06
N VAL A 47 -8.63 7.59 5.01
CA VAL A 47 -7.85 6.99 3.91
C VAL A 47 -8.60 7.10 2.58
N LYS A 48 -9.92 6.91 2.59
CA LYS A 48 -10.77 7.06 1.40
C LYS A 48 -10.92 8.53 1.00
N ASP A 49 -11.24 9.42 1.94
CA ASP A 49 -11.44 10.85 1.67
C ASP A 49 -10.17 11.53 1.13
N GLN A 50 -9.00 11.07 1.58
CA GLN A 50 -7.71 11.59 1.15
C GLN A 50 -7.16 10.89 -0.12
N GLY A 51 -7.89 9.95 -0.73
CA GLY A 51 -7.48 9.29 -1.97
C GLY A 51 -6.20 8.44 -1.85
N PHE A 52 -5.86 7.95 -0.65
CA PHE A 52 -4.65 7.12 -0.46
C PHE A 52 -4.77 5.75 -1.14
N VAL A 53 -5.99 5.27 -1.38
CA VAL A 53 -6.26 4.04 -2.12
C VAL A 53 -5.78 4.15 -3.57
N GLU A 54 -6.02 5.29 -4.22
CA GLU A 54 -5.56 5.56 -5.58
C GLU A 54 -4.03 5.63 -5.64
N LEU A 55 -3.42 6.30 -4.66
CA LEU A 55 -1.96 6.37 -4.55
C LEU A 55 -1.31 4.99 -4.32
N LEU A 56 -1.95 4.10 -3.56
CA LEU A 56 -1.47 2.72 -3.38
C LEU A 56 -1.59 1.92 -4.69
N ASN A 57 -2.65 2.14 -5.45
CA ASN A 57 -2.84 1.51 -6.76
C ASN A 57 -1.77 1.97 -7.77
N ASP A 58 -1.41 3.25 -7.73
CA ASP A 58 -0.30 3.78 -8.54
C ASP A 58 1.04 3.09 -8.21
N LEU A 59 1.29 2.80 -6.92
CA LEU A 59 2.50 2.08 -6.48
C LEU A 59 2.57 0.62 -6.95
N LEU A 60 1.48 0.02 -7.42
CA LEU A 60 1.52 -1.29 -8.07
C LEU A 60 2.25 -1.28 -9.42
N SER A 61 2.44 -0.08 -9.98
CA SER A 61 3.18 0.13 -11.24
C SER A 61 4.55 0.77 -10.98
N ASP A 62 5.05 0.72 -9.74
CA ASP A 62 6.37 1.25 -9.37
C ASP A 62 7.49 0.45 -10.04
N ALA A 63 8.59 1.12 -10.40
CA ALA A 63 9.76 0.50 -10.99
C ALA A 63 10.51 -0.42 -10.01
N ASN A 64 10.29 -0.28 -8.70
CA ASN A 64 10.94 -1.10 -7.69
C ASN A 64 10.02 -2.23 -7.20
N PRO A 65 10.41 -3.52 -7.39
CA PRO A 65 9.59 -4.66 -6.98
C PRO A 65 9.27 -4.70 -5.48
N MET A 66 10.15 -4.20 -4.60
CA MET A 66 9.87 -4.16 -3.16
C MET A 66 8.78 -3.15 -2.79
N VAL A 67 8.64 -2.07 -3.57
CA VAL A 67 7.56 -1.09 -3.36
C VAL A 67 6.24 -1.72 -3.79
N VAL A 68 6.22 -2.39 -4.95
CA VAL A 68 5.06 -3.14 -5.45
C VAL A 68 4.62 -4.18 -4.43
N ALA A 69 5.53 -5.04 -3.95
CA ALA A 69 5.20 -6.07 -2.96
C ALA A 69 4.56 -5.50 -1.68
N ASN A 70 5.08 -4.40 -1.14
CA ASN A 70 4.52 -3.77 0.06
C ASN A 70 3.21 -3.04 -0.22
N ALA A 71 3.02 -2.48 -1.42
CA ALA A 71 1.74 -1.90 -1.83
C ALA A 71 0.66 -2.99 -1.94
N VAL A 72 1.01 -4.16 -2.45
CA VAL A 72 0.13 -5.33 -2.52
C VAL A 72 -0.26 -5.79 -1.14
N ALA A 73 0.70 -6.03 -0.26
CA ALA A 73 0.44 -6.43 1.12
C ALA A 73 -0.47 -5.42 1.84
N ALA A 74 -0.21 -4.12 1.67
CA ALA A 74 -1.04 -3.06 2.24
C ALA A 74 -2.49 -3.11 1.71
N LEU A 75 -2.67 -3.31 0.40
CA LEU A 75 -4.00 -3.41 -0.22
C LEU A 75 -4.75 -4.67 0.22
N THR A 76 -4.08 -5.81 0.33
CA THR A 76 -4.67 -7.07 0.81
C THR A 76 -5.14 -6.92 2.25
N GLU A 77 -4.31 -6.39 3.15
CA GLU A 77 -4.65 -6.16 4.56
C GLU A 77 -5.86 -5.20 4.68
N MET A 78 -5.91 -4.14 3.87
CA MET A 78 -7.06 -3.23 3.84
C MET A 78 -8.33 -3.92 3.35
N ASN A 79 -8.22 -4.85 2.38
CA ASN A 79 -9.36 -5.56 1.79
C ASN A 79 -9.98 -6.61 2.72
N GLU A 80 -9.18 -7.21 3.61
CA GLU A 80 -9.66 -8.14 4.65
C GLU A 80 -10.63 -7.47 5.64
N GLN A 81 -10.42 -6.19 5.94
CA GLN A 81 -11.25 -5.46 6.91
C GLN A 81 -12.58 -4.96 6.32
N LYS A 82 -12.56 -4.56 5.05
CA LYS A 82 -13.71 -4.12 4.24
C LYS A 82 -13.28 -4.22 2.79
N THR A 83 -14.16 -4.61 1.88
CA THR A 83 -13.83 -4.62 0.45
C THR A 83 -13.50 -3.19 -0.02
N VAL A 84 -12.20 -2.88 -0.15
CA VAL A 84 -11.70 -1.56 -0.56
C VAL A 84 -11.43 -1.55 -2.07
N ILE A 85 -10.98 -2.68 -2.63
CA ILE A 85 -10.66 -2.82 -4.04
C ILE A 85 -11.14 -4.17 -4.57
N GLU A 86 -11.81 -4.16 -5.72
CA GLU A 86 -12.04 -5.37 -6.50
C GLU A 86 -10.77 -5.71 -7.28
N VAL A 87 -10.21 -6.89 -7.03
CA VAL A 87 -9.05 -7.40 -7.77
C VAL A 87 -9.46 -7.55 -9.24
N ASN A 88 -8.95 -6.65 -10.09
CA ASN A 88 -9.25 -6.65 -11.52
C ASN A 88 -8.17 -7.40 -12.31
N SER A 89 -8.50 -7.86 -13.52
CA SER A 89 -7.57 -8.62 -14.37
C SER A 89 -6.30 -7.83 -14.71
N GLN A 90 -6.34 -6.50 -14.72
CA GLN A 90 -5.16 -5.67 -14.99
C GLN A 90 -4.18 -5.69 -13.80
N MET A 91 -4.70 -5.64 -12.58
CA MET A 91 -3.95 -5.74 -11.33
C MET A 91 -3.31 -7.12 -11.24
N VAL A 92 -4.04 -8.19 -11.52
CA VAL A 92 -3.49 -9.55 -11.57
C VAL A 92 -2.31 -9.65 -12.55
N ASN A 93 -2.43 -9.08 -13.76
CA ASN A 93 -1.34 -9.12 -14.74
C ASN A 93 -0.09 -8.34 -14.28
N LYS A 94 -0.28 -7.17 -13.64
CA LYS A 94 0.83 -6.41 -13.03
C LYS A 94 1.51 -7.22 -11.93
N LEU A 95 0.71 -7.89 -11.08
CA LEU A 95 1.21 -8.74 -10.00
C LEU A 95 2.02 -9.93 -10.51
N LEU A 96 1.53 -10.62 -11.54
CA LEU A 96 2.24 -11.74 -12.16
C LEU A 96 3.56 -11.30 -12.81
N THR A 97 3.63 -10.07 -13.33
CA THR A 97 4.87 -9.51 -13.86
C THR A 97 5.87 -9.23 -12.73
N ALA A 98 5.41 -8.60 -11.64
CA ALA A 98 6.23 -8.33 -10.46
C ALA A 98 6.68 -9.60 -9.72
N LEU A 99 5.90 -10.70 -9.80
CA LEU A 99 6.20 -11.97 -9.15
C LEU A 99 7.59 -12.52 -9.56
N ASN A 100 7.99 -12.32 -10.82
CA ASN A 100 9.28 -12.79 -11.33
C ASN A 100 10.47 -11.92 -10.87
N GLU A 101 10.21 -10.69 -10.45
CA GLU A 101 11.25 -9.69 -10.10
C GLU A 101 11.34 -9.41 -8.59
N CYS A 102 10.36 -9.89 -7.80
CA CYS A 102 10.29 -9.75 -6.36
C CYS A 102 11.18 -10.76 -5.61
N THR A 103 11.54 -10.40 -4.37
CA THR A 103 12.16 -11.31 -3.40
C THR A 103 11.19 -12.39 -2.96
N GLU A 104 11.67 -13.41 -2.25
CA GLU A 104 10.86 -14.54 -1.78
C GLU A 104 9.66 -14.06 -0.94
N TRP A 105 9.86 -13.04 -0.09
CA TRP A 105 8.78 -12.44 0.69
C TRP A 105 7.77 -11.68 -0.17
N GLY A 106 8.22 -10.98 -1.22
CA GLY A 106 7.31 -10.31 -2.14
C GLY A 106 6.48 -11.29 -2.94
N GLN A 107 7.03 -12.45 -3.30
CA GLN A 107 6.30 -13.53 -3.95
C GLN A 107 5.20 -14.09 -3.06
N VAL A 108 5.49 -14.34 -1.78
CA VAL A 108 4.49 -14.79 -0.80
C VAL A 108 3.35 -13.77 -0.70
N PHE A 109 3.64 -12.48 -0.56
CA PHE A 109 2.59 -11.45 -0.47
C PHE A 109 1.72 -11.37 -1.72
N ILE A 110 2.32 -11.51 -2.91
CA ILE A 110 1.57 -11.50 -4.17
C ILE A 110 0.68 -12.74 -4.30
N LEU A 111 1.18 -13.91 -3.93
CA LEU A 111 0.41 -15.15 -3.98
C LEU A 111 -0.74 -15.13 -2.96
N ASP A 112 -0.50 -14.65 -1.74
CA ASP A 112 -1.53 -14.49 -0.71
C ASP A 112 -2.61 -13.48 -1.13
N ALA A 113 -2.26 -12.45 -1.89
CA ALA A 113 -3.22 -11.49 -2.44
C ALA A 113 -4.11 -12.05 -3.57
N LEU A 114 -3.68 -13.14 -4.22
CA LEU A 114 -4.39 -13.79 -5.33
C LEU A 114 -5.19 -15.02 -4.89
N ALA A 115 -4.94 -15.54 -3.69
CA ALA A 115 -5.61 -16.70 -3.11
C ALA A 115 -7.03 -16.37 -2.63
#